data_AF-A0A1D9G1R0-F1
#
_entry.id   AF-A0A1D9G1R0-F1
#
_cell.length_a   1.000
_cell.length_b   1.000
_cell.length_c   1.000
_cell.angle_alpha   90.00
_cell.angle_beta   90.00
_cell.angle_gamma   90.00
#
_symmetry.space_group_name_H-M   'P 1'
#
loop_
_entity.id
_entity.type
_entity.pdbx_description
1 polymer ?
#
loop_
_entity_poly.entity_id
_entity_poly.type
_entity_poly.pdbx_seq_one_letter_code
_entity_poly.pdbx_strand_id
1 'polypeptide(L)'
;MNDAQIYFLLQVLQATADSNGDAQIVYPLLADNTDKINPRLAELLRVVTTTKLAEVEADEAEYLAAVIVEFSNLIQQFPLGDKASNSSIAITGYEVALTVFTREAFPEYWATTQHNLGIAYLHRITGQKAQNLEEAIACLQLALAVFTREDFPEQWAQTQNNLGSAYRNRITGEKAQNLEKAFA
;
A
#
# COMPACT_ATOMS: atom_id res chain seq x y z
N MET A 1 1.19 -25.10 8.65
CA MET A 1 1.49 -23.97 7.72
C MET A 1 2.44 -24.50 6.65
N ASN A 2 2.47 -23.94 5.44
CA ASN A 2 3.47 -24.33 4.44
C ASN A 2 4.75 -23.51 4.68
N ASP A 3 5.76 -24.14 5.28
CA ASP A 3 7.00 -23.48 5.72
C ASP A 3 7.72 -22.74 4.58
N ALA A 4 7.56 -23.19 3.33
CA ALA A 4 8.19 -22.58 2.17
C ALA A 4 7.65 -21.17 1.85
N GLN A 5 6.35 -20.90 2.05
CA GLN A 5 5.78 -19.57 1.80
C GLN A 5 6.14 -18.58 2.91
N ILE A 6 6.21 -19.04 4.16
CA ILE A 6 6.67 -18.21 5.28
C ILE A 6 8.14 -17.87 5.09
N TYR A 7 8.98 -18.84 4.73
CA TYR A 7 10.38 -18.60 4.42
C TYR A 7 10.55 -17.57 3.30
N PHE A 8 9.79 -17.71 2.21
CA PHE A 8 9.81 -16.73 1.11
C PHE A 8 9.41 -15.32 1.57
N LEU A 9 8.34 -15.20 2.36
CA LEU A 9 7.90 -13.92 2.92
C LEU A 9 9.01 -13.27 3.78
N LEU A 10 9.62 -14.03 4.69
CA LEU A 10 10.69 -13.53 5.54
C LEU A 10 11.92 -13.14 4.71
N GLN A 11 12.26 -13.93 3.69
CA GLN A 11 13.38 -13.67 2.81
C GLN A 11 13.17 -12.36 2.01
N VAL A 12 11.97 -12.11 1.50
CA VAL A 12 11.71 -10.88 0.74
C VAL A 12 11.68 -9.65 1.64
N LEU A 13 11.08 -9.74 2.84
CA LEU A 13 11.11 -8.64 3.81
C LEU A 13 12.55 -8.33 4.27
N GLN A 14 13.36 -9.36 4.51
CA GLN A 14 14.78 -9.18 4.83
C GLN A 14 15.55 -8.53 3.67
N ALA A 15 15.34 -9.00 2.44
CA ALA A 15 15.98 -8.41 1.26
C ALA A 15 15.56 -6.95 1.06
N THR A 16 14.29 -6.61 1.29
CA THR A 16 13.80 -5.23 1.29
C THR A 16 14.47 -4.39 2.36
N ALA A 17 14.61 -4.91 3.59
CA ALA A 17 15.29 -4.23 4.68
C ALA A 17 16.79 -4.00 4.38
N ASP A 18 17.52 -5.03 3.99
CA ASP A 18 18.97 -4.97 3.74
C ASP A 18 19.34 -4.04 2.58
N SER A 19 18.42 -3.87 1.63
CA SER A 19 18.62 -3.06 0.44
C SER A 19 17.96 -1.68 0.49
N ASN A 20 17.29 -1.32 1.60
CA ASN A 20 16.44 -0.13 1.70
C ASN A 20 15.44 0.01 0.54
N GLY A 21 14.80 -1.11 0.17
CA GLY A 21 13.79 -1.12 -0.90
C GLY A 21 14.35 -1.06 -2.32
N ASP A 22 15.62 -1.40 -2.56
CA ASP A 22 16.17 -1.42 -3.93
C ASP A 22 15.51 -2.52 -4.78
N ALA A 23 14.75 -2.08 -5.78
CA ALA A 23 14.10 -2.96 -6.75
C ALA A 23 15.08 -3.87 -7.50
N GLN A 24 16.34 -3.45 -7.72
CA GLN A 24 17.35 -4.27 -8.39
C GLN A 24 17.73 -5.51 -7.57
N ILE A 25 17.55 -5.46 -6.26
CA ILE A 25 17.81 -6.58 -5.34
C ILE A 25 16.54 -7.41 -5.12
N VAL A 26 15.39 -6.75 -4.93
CA VAL A 26 14.15 -7.44 -4.55
C VAL A 26 13.44 -8.09 -5.74
N TYR A 27 13.46 -7.46 -6.93
CA TYR A 27 12.72 -7.96 -8.09
C TYR A 27 13.19 -9.33 -8.60
N PRO A 28 14.50 -9.64 -8.66
CA PRO A 28 14.94 -10.99 -9.01
C PRO A 28 14.37 -12.07 -8.08
N LEU A 29 14.36 -11.81 -6.77
CA LEU A 29 13.80 -12.74 -5.79
C LEU A 29 12.30 -12.98 -5.99
N LEU A 30 11.55 -11.92 -6.30
CA LEU A 30 10.13 -12.01 -6.65
C LEU A 30 9.91 -12.77 -7.96
N ALA A 31 10.74 -12.50 -8.98
CA ALA A 31 10.64 -13.12 -10.30
C ALA A 31 10.87 -14.63 -10.25
N ASP A 32 11.83 -15.08 -9.44
CA ASP A 32 12.14 -16.50 -9.24
C ASP A 32 11.06 -17.24 -8.43
N ASN A 33 10.12 -16.52 -7.80
CA ASN A 33 9.12 -17.06 -6.89
C ASN A 33 7.69 -16.59 -7.21
N THR A 34 7.40 -16.31 -8.48
CA THR A 34 6.05 -15.86 -8.90
C THR A 34 4.94 -16.83 -8.54
N ASP A 35 5.23 -18.12 -8.38
CA ASP A 35 4.31 -19.15 -7.88
C ASP A 35 3.83 -18.89 -6.43
N LYS A 36 4.66 -18.21 -5.64
CA LYS A 36 4.37 -17.88 -4.23
C LYS A 36 3.67 -16.54 -4.08
N ILE A 37 3.64 -15.71 -5.12
CA ILE A 37 2.93 -14.42 -5.13
C ILE A 37 1.45 -14.68 -5.43
N ASN A 38 0.71 -15.01 -4.38
CA ASN A 38 -0.70 -15.43 -4.46
C ASN A 38 -1.48 -14.91 -3.23
N PRO A 39 -2.82 -15.08 -3.16
CA PRO A 39 -3.62 -14.58 -2.03
C PRO A 39 -3.18 -15.11 -0.66
N ARG A 40 -2.58 -16.31 -0.60
CA ARG A 40 -2.07 -16.88 0.65
C ARG A 40 -0.87 -16.09 1.18
N LEU A 41 -0.04 -15.52 0.31
CA LEU A 41 1.07 -14.65 0.73
C LEU A 41 0.56 -13.38 1.39
N ALA A 42 -0.56 -12.80 0.93
CA ALA A 42 -1.18 -11.66 1.59
C ALA A 42 -1.69 -12.02 3.00
N GLU A 43 -2.33 -13.18 3.16
CA GLU A 43 -2.75 -13.68 4.48
C GLU A 43 -1.56 -13.90 5.41
N LEU A 44 -0.48 -14.50 4.91
CA LEU A 44 0.75 -14.71 5.67
C LEU A 44 1.43 -13.40 6.05
N LEU A 45 1.52 -12.45 5.11
CA LEU A 45 2.03 -11.10 5.36
C LEU A 45 1.28 -10.51 6.55
N ARG A 46 -0.05 -10.50 6.51
CA ARG A 46 -0.88 -9.99 7.63
C ARG A 46 -0.55 -10.70 8.94
N VAL A 47 -0.74 -12.02 9.00
CA VAL A 47 -0.63 -12.76 10.26
C VAL A 47 0.77 -12.67 10.86
N VAL A 48 1.81 -12.88 10.06
CA VAL A 48 3.20 -12.90 10.54
C VAL A 48 3.60 -11.52 11.03
N THR A 49 3.33 -10.47 10.25
CA THR A 49 3.75 -9.12 10.61
C THR A 49 2.94 -8.54 11.76
N THR A 50 1.62 -8.73 11.83
CA THR A 50 0.84 -8.26 12.99
C THR A 50 1.23 -8.96 14.28
N THR A 51 1.58 -10.26 14.22
CA THR A 51 2.06 -10.99 15.40
C THR A 51 3.39 -10.41 15.87
N LYS A 52 4.35 -10.24 14.94
CA LYS A 52 5.66 -9.68 15.26
C LYS A 52 5.57 -8.24 15.78
N LEU A 53 4.73 -7.39 15.18
CA LEU A 53 4.49 -6.01 15.62
C LEU A 53 3.95 -5.93 17.06
N ALA A 54 3.19 -6.93 17.52
CA ALA A 54 2.67 -6.97 18.88
C ALA A 54 3.71 -7.44 19.93
N GLU A 55 4.82 -8.02 19.49
CA GLU A 55 5.85 -8.62 20.35
C GLU A 55 7.09 -7.72 20.52
N VAL A 56 7.23 -6.68 19.70
CA VAL A 56 8.41 -5.83 19.64
C VAL A 56 8.16 -4.45 20.26
N GLU A 57 9.25 -3.79 20.65
CA GLU A 57 9.20 -2.41 21.14
C GLU A 57 8.86 -1.43 20.02
N ALA A 58 8.51 -0.20 20.39
CA ALA A 58 7.97 0.79 19.45
C ALA A 58 8.92 1.15 18.29
N ASP A 59 10.22 1.20 18.55
CA ASP A 59 11.26 1.49 17.55
C ASP A 59 11.43 0.34 16.54
N GLU A 60 11.45 -0.92 17.01
CA GLU A 60 11.45 -2.09 16.13
C GLU A 60 10.13 -2.23 15.37
N ALA A 61 8.99 -1.87 15.97
CA ALA A 61 7.69 -1.82 15.30
C ALA A 61 7.67 -0.78 14.17
N GLU A 62 8.21 0.42 14.41
CA GLU A 62 8.34 1.49 13.41
C GLU A 62 9.20 1.02 12.23
N TYR A 63 10.37 0.45 12.53
CA TYR A 63 11.27 -0.08 11.50
C TYR A 63 10.61 -1.17 10.65
N LEU A 64 9.95 -2.14 11.30
CA LEU A 64 9.24 -3.21 10.60
C LEU A 64 8.09 -2.65 9.74
N ALA A 65 7.34 -1.68 10.23
CA ALA A 65 6.29 -1.02 9.46
C ALA A 65 6.85 -0.32 8.20
N ALA A 66 8.00 0.35 8.31
CA ALA A 66 8.68 0.96 7.17
C ALA A 66 9.08 -0.08 6.11
N VAL A 67 9.69 -1.20 6.54
CA VAL A 67 10.05 -2.31 5.64
C VAL A 67 8.81 -2.88 4.93
N ILE A 68 7.69 -3.01 5.65
CA ILE A 68 6.43 -3.49 5.06
C ILE A 68 5.91 -2.51 4.00
N VAL A 69 5.99 -1.20 4.24
CA VAL A 69 5.60 -0.18 3.25
C VAL A 69 6.49 -0.29 2.01
N GLU A 70 7.81 -0.39 2.16
CA GLU A 70 8.72 -0.51 1.02
C GLU A 70 8.48 -1.77 0.20
N PHE A 71 8.27 -2.91 0.87
CA PHE A 71 7.90 -4.14 0.19
C PHE A 71 6.56 -4.00 -0.55
N SER A 72 5.59 -3.31 0.05
CA SER A 72 4.27 -3.05 -0.56
C SER A 72 4.37 -2.16 -1.79
N ASN A 73 5.24 -1.14 -1.76
CA ASN A 73 5.55 -0.29 -2.90
C ASN A 73 6.16 -1.09 -4.05
N LEU A 74 7.11 -1.97 -3.74
CA LEU A 74 7.80 -2.83 -4.70
C LEU A 74 6.84 -3.83 -5.34
N ILE A 75 6.07 -4.57 -4.54
CA ILE A 75 5.15 -5.59 -5.08
C ILE A 75 4.01 -4.97 -5.89
N GLN A 76 3.56 -3.75 -5.52
CA GLN A 76 2.55 -3.01 -6.30
C GLN A 76 3.06 -2.63 -7.69
N GLN A 77 4.35 -2.32 -7.82
CA GLN A 77 5.00 -1.93 -9.08
C GLN A 77 5.63 -3.11 -9.82
N PHE A 78 5.68 -4.29 -9.19
CA PHE A 78 6.32 -5.46 -9.74
C PHE A 78 5.61 -5.92 -11.04
N PRO A 79 6.33 -5.99 -12.18
CA PRO A 79 5.70 -6.19 -13.49
C PRO A 79 5.32 -7.65 -13.79
N LEU A 80 5.84 -8.61 -13.02
CA LEU A 80 5.60 -10.03 -13.22
C LEU A 80 4.61 -10.59 -12.18
N GLY A 81 4.14 -11.81 -12.43
CA GLY A 81 3.15 -12.48 -11.59
C GLY A 81 1.71 -12.02 -11.86
N ASP A 82 0.80 -12.48 -11.00
CA ASP A 82 -0.62 -12.13 -11.09
C ASP A 82 -0.87 -10.74 -10.47
N LYS A 83 -1.33 -9.79 -11.31
CA LYS A 83 -1.60 -8.40 -10.88
C LYS A 83 -2.62 -8.32 -9.73
N ALA A 84 -3.59 -9.24 -9.69
CA ALA A 84 -4.57 -9.29 -8.62
C ALA A 84 -3.91 -9.63 -7.28
N SER A 85 -3.00 -10.61 -7.28
CA SER A 85 -2.20 -11.00 -6.12
C SER A 85 -1.25 -9.89 -5.69
N ASN A 86 -0.52 -9.27 -6.63
CA ASN A 86 0.38 -8.14 -6.34
C ASN A 86 -0.35 -7.01 -5.61
N SER A 87 -1.50 -6.58 -6.14
CA SER A 87 -2.33 -5.54 -5.54
C SER A 87 -2.88 -5.96 -4.18
N SER A 88 -3.32 -7.22 -4.01
CA SER A 88 -3.82 -7.73 -2.73
C SER A 88 -2.75 -7.75 -1.63
N ILE A 89 -1.51 -8.10 -1.98
CA ILE A 89 -0.37 -8.13 -1.06
C ILE A 89 0.00 -6.70 -0.65
N ALA A 90 0.12 -5.78 -1.62
CA ALA A 90 0.42 -4.37 -1.34
C ALA A 90 -0.62 -3.72 -0.42
N ILE A 91 -1.92 -3.88 -0.73
CA ILE A 91 -3.01 -3.38 0.11
C ILE A 91 -2.90 -3.93 1.54
N THR A 92 -2.63 -5.22 1.68
CA THR A 92 -2.48 -5.83 3.01
C THR A 92 -1.29 -5.25 3.78
N GLY A 93 -0.15 -5.03 3.12
CA GLY A 93 1.02 -4.45 3.78
C GLY A 93 0.78 -3.00 4.21
N TYR A 94 0.18 -2.17 3.36
CA TYR A 94 -0.20 -0.81 3.77
C TYR A 94 -1.18 -0.79 4.94
N GLU A 95 -2.21 -1.64 4.92
CA GLU A 95 -3.16 -1.76 6.03
C GLU A 95 -2.48 -2.17 7.34
N VAL A 96 -1.51 -3.07 7.28
CA VAL A 96 -0.72 -3.45 8.47
C VAL A 96 0.14 -2.29 8.93
N ALA A 97 0.87 -1.62 8.04
CA ALA A 97 1.73 -0.50 8.41
C ALA A 97 0.95 0.66 9.04
N LEU A 98 -0.29 0.90 8.60
CA LEU A 98 -1.20 1.90 9.18
C LEU A 98 -1.69 1.57 10.60
N THR A 99 -1.39 0.38 11.13
CA THR A 99 -1.59 0.08 12.56
C THR A 99 -0.49 0.67 13.46
N VAL A 100 0.67 0.99 12.87
CA VAL A 100 1.83 1.59 13.55
C VAL A 100 1.96 3.07 13.19
N PHE A 101 1.96 3.37 11.88
CA PHE A 101 1.95 4.73 11.40
C PHE A 101 0.56 5.32 11.61
N THR A 102 0.41 6.15 12.64
CA THR A 102 -0.81 6.92 12.89
C THR A 102 -0.59 8.38 12.49
N ARG A 103 -1.68 9.12 12.27
CA ARG A 103 -1.59 10.54 11.93
C ARG A 103 -0.88 11.35 13.02
N GLU A 104 -1.06 10.97 14.28
CA GLU A 104 -0.54 11.68 15.44
C GLU A 104 0.95 11.40 15.69
N ALA A 105 1.37 10.13 15.56
CA ALA A 105 2.74 9.74 15.84
C ALA A 105 3.67 9.93 14.63
N PHE A 106 3.17 9.65 13.42
CA PHE A 106 3.96 9.62 12.20
C PHE A 106 3.19 10.24 11.02
N PRO A 107 2.85 11.54 11.07
CA PRO A 107 1.95 12.18 10.11
C PRO A 107 2.38 11.97 8.65
N GLU A 108 3.67 12.12 8.33
CA GLU A 108 4.20 11.99 6.97
C GLU A 108 4.18 10.54 6.47
N TYR A 109 4.63 9.58 7.29
CA TYR A 109 4.57 8.16 6.94
C TYR A 109 3.12 7.67 6.81
N TRP A 110 2.23 8.11 7.70
CA TRP A 110 0.81 7.81 7.62
C TRP A 110 0.21 8.35 6.33
N ALA A 111 0.47 9.62 5.98
CA ALA A 111 -0.05 10.22 4.76
C ALA A 111 0.50 9.58 3.48
N THR A 112 1.79 9.24 3.47
CA THR A 112 2.42 8.50 2.36
C THR A 112 1.79 7.13 2.19
N THR A 113 1.58 6.41 3.30
CA THR A 113 0.98 5.07 3.27
C THR A 113 -0.48 5.12 2.83
N GLN A 114 -1.25 6.11 3.29
CA GLN A 114 -2.63 6.37 2.82
C GLN A 114 -2.67 6.70 1.32
N HIS A 115 -1.75 7.54 0.84
CA HIS A 115 -1.66 7.86 -0.59
C HIS A 115 -1.42 6.59 -1.44
N ASN A 116 -0.45 5.76 -1.04
CA ASN A 116 -0.10 4.54 -1.76
C ASN A 116 -1.21 3.48 -1.69
N LEU A 117 -1.88 3.35 -0.55
CA LEU A 117 -3.07 2.51 -0.40
C LEU A 117 -4.21 2.99 -1.31
N GLY A 118 -4.40 4.31 -1.42
CA GLY A 118 -5.36 4.91 -2.33
C GLY A 118 -5.10 4.58 -3.79
N ILE A 119 -3.84 4.67 -4.23
CA ILE A 119 -3.41 4.23 -5.57
C ILE A 119 -3.66 2.73 -5.78
N ALA A 120 -3.32 1.90 -4.78
CA ALA A 120 -3.49 0.46 -4.87
C ALA A 120 -4.98 0.09 -5.07
N TYR A 121 -5.89 0.73 -4.33
CA TYR A 121 -7.33 0.57 -4.53
C TYR A 121 -7.81 1.12 -5.87
N LEU A 122 -7.31 2.27 -6.31
CA LEU A 122 -7.66 2.88 -7.60
C LEU A 122 -7.39 1.93 -8.79
N HIS A 123 -6.29 1.17 -8.72
CA HIS A 123 -5.88 0.24 -9.77
C HIS A 123 -6.26 -1.22 -9.51
N ARG A 124 -6.92 -1.53 -8.39
CA ARG A 124 -7.30 -2.89 -8.03
C ARG A 124 -8.32 -3.46 -9.02
N ILE A 125 -7.97 -4.61 -9.62
CA ILE A 125 -8.80 -5.30 -10.62
C ILE A 125 -9.76 -6.35 -10.02
N THR A 126 -9.62 -6.65 -8.72
CA THR A 126 -10.47 -7.60 -7.98
C THR A 126 -11.45 -6.87 -7.06
N GLY A 127 -12.52 -7.57 -6.65
CA GLY A 127 -13.57 -6.98 -5.81
C GLY A 127 -14.55 -6.10 -6.60
N GLN A 128 -15.40 -5.38 -5.89
CA GLN A 128 -16.37 -4.49 -6.51
C GLN A 128 -15.70 -3.16 -6.86
N LYS A 129 -15.63 -2.84 -8.16
CA LYS A 129 -15.01 -1.60 -8.65
C LYS A 129 -15.53 -0.34 -7.95
N ALA A 130 -16.84 -0.28 -7.66
CA ALA A 130 -17.44 0.83 -6.93
C ALA A 130 -16.83 0.99 -5.53
N GLN A 131 -16.74 -0.11 -4.76
CA GLN A 131 -16.13 -0.10 -3.43
C GLN A 131 -14.66 0.29 -3.49
N ASN A 132 -13.88 -0.30 -4.40
CA ASN A 132 -12.46 0.06 -4.57
C ASN A 132 -12.27 1.56 -4.80
N LEU A 133 -13.15 2.20 -5.58
CA LEU A 133 -13.07 3.63 -5.84
C LEU A 133 -13.42 4.47 -4.60
N GLU A 134 -14.39 4.04 -3.79
CA GLU A 134 -14.67 4.74 -2.52
C GLU A 134 -13.52 4.60 -1.53
N GLU A 135 -12.90 3.42 -1.41
CA GLU A 135 -11.72 3.21 -0.56
C GLU A 135 -10.54 4.06 -1.04
N ALA A 136 -10.31 4.13 -2.36
CA ALA A 136 -9.29 4.99 -2.95
C ALA A 136 -9.52 6.47 -2.60
N ILE A 137 -10.74 6.97 -2.75
CA ILE A 137 -11.12 8.33 -2.41
C ILE A 137 -10.88 8.60 -0.93
N ALA A 138 -11.32 7.70 -0.04
CA ALA A 138 -11.15 7.85 1.40
C ALA A 138 -9.67 7.95 1.79
N CYS A 139 -8.83 7.04 1.29
CA CYS A 139 -7.40 7.03 1.59
C CYS A 139 -6.69 8.30 1.06
N LEU A 140 -7.02 8.75 -0.16
CA LEU A 140 -6.42 9.96 -0.74
C LEU A 140 -6.87 11.23 0.00
N GLN A 141 -8.12 11.29 0.48
CA GLN A 141 -8.59 12.37 1.34
C GLN A 141 -7.88 12.38 2.70
N LEU A 142 -7.61 11.21 3.28
CA LEU A 142 -6.82 11.09 4.50
C LEU A 142 -5.40 11.60 4.29
N ALA A 143 -4.74 11.24 3.20
CA ALA A 143 -3.40 11.75 2.86
C ALA A 143 -3.37 13.29 2.73
N LEU A 144 -4.39 13.90 2.13
CA LEU A 144 -4.52 15.37 2.01
C LEU A 144 -4.76 16.09 3.35
N ALA A 145 -5.06 15.36 4.43
CA ALA A 145 -5.15 15.94 5.77
C ALA A 145 -3.76 16.27 6.37
N VAL A 146 -2.67 15.83 5.72
CA VAL A 146 -1.28 16.13 6.06
C VAL A 146 -0.55 16.75 4.87
N PHE A 147 -0.70 16.19 3.67
CA PHE A 147 -0.13 16.77 2.46
C PHE A 147 -0.93 18.00 2.03
N THR A 148 -0.64 19.14 2.65
CA THR A 148 -1.20 20.44 2.29
C THR A 148 -0.44 21.05 1.12
N ARG A 149 -1.06 22.03 0.44
CA ARG A 149 -0.42 22.74 -0.66
C ARG A 149 0.78 23.56 -0.19
N GLU A 150 0.73 24.04 1.04
CA GLU A 150 1.73 24.90 1.66
C GLU A 150 2.96 24.11 2.13
N ASP A 151 2.75 22.99 2.83
CA ASP A 151 3.82 22.24 3.48
C ASP A 151 4.40 21.15 2.56
N PHE A 152 3.57 20.55 1.70
CA PHE A 152 3.93 19.45 0.82
C PHE A 152 3.37 19.62 -0.60
N PRO A 153 3.75 20.70 -1.33
CA PRO A 153 3.13 21.06 -2.60
C PRO A 153 3.18 19.95 -3.66
N GLU A 154 4.26 19.17 -3.69
CA GLU A 154 4.42 18.06 -4.64
C GLU A 154 3.50 16.88 -4.29
N GLN A 155 3.55 16.41 -3.05
CA GLN A 155 2.71 15.31 -2.58
C GLN A 155 1.23 15.68 -2.63
N TRP A 156 0.87 16.93 -2.30
CA TRP A 156 -0.48 17.45 -2.45
C TRP A 156 -0.93 17.37 -3.92
N ALA A 157 -0.13 17.85 -4.87
CA ALA A 157 -0.49 17.84 -6.29
C ALA A 157 -0.65 16.41 -6.83
N GLN A 158 0.26 15.50 -6.47
CA GLN A 158 0.16 14.09 -6.84
C GLN A 158 -1.11 13.44 -6.25
N THR A 159 -1.39 13.71 -4.97
CA THR A 159 -2.57 13.16 -4.29
C THR A 159 -3.87 13.70 -4.88
N GLN A 160 -3.94 15.00 -5.21
CA GLN A 160 -5.09 15.60 -5.88
C GLN A 160 -5.30 15.01 -7.28
N ASN A 161 -4.24 14.79 -8.06
CA ASN A 161 -4.35 14.17 -9.38
C ASN A 161 -4.94 12.75 -9.30
N ASN A 162 -4.53 11.96 -8.31
CA ASN A 162 -5.07 10.63 -8.07
C ASN A 162 -6.50 10.69 -7.56
N LEU A 163 -6.84 11.66 -6.71
CA LEU A 163 -8.18 11.86 -6.19
C LEU A 163 -9.15 12.27 -7.31
N GLY A 164 -8.72 13.17 -8.19
CA GLY A 164 -9.48 13.54 -9.38
C GLY A 164 -9.68 12.37 -10.34
N SER A 165 -8.67 11.52 -10.50
CA SER A 165 -8.79 10.26 -11.26
C SER A 165 -9.78 9.29 -10.62
N ALA A 166 -9.81 9.18 -9.30
CA ALA A 166 -10.77 8.35 -8.58
C ALA A 166 -12.20 8.89 -8.74
N TYR A 167 -12.42 10.20 -8.56
CA TYR A 167 -13.73 10.82 -8.76
C TYR A 167 -14.24 10.72 -10.20
N ARG A 168 -13.36 10.91 -11.19
CA ARG A 168 -13.70 10.73 -12.61
C ARG A 168 -14.20 9.31 -12.92
N ASN A 169 -13.64 8.30 -12.24
CA ASN A 169 -14.00 6.90 -12.42
C ASN A 169 -15.12 6.42 -11.48
N ARG A 170 -15.48 7.20 -10.46
CA ARG A 170 -16.46 6.88 -9.42
C ARG A 170 -17.81 6.52 -10.02
N ILE A 171 -18.33 5.36 -9.63
CA ILE A 171 -19.59 4.79 -10.15
C ILE A 171 -20.80 5.26 -9.32
N THR A 172 -20.59 5.52 -8.03
CA THR A 172 -21.65 5.93 -7.11
C THR A 172 -21.79 7.46 -7.05
N GLY A 173 -22.95 7.94 -6.61
CA GLY A 173 -23.26 9.37 -6.52
C GLY A 173 -23.65 10.00 -7.85
N GLU A 174 -23.97 11.29 -7.81
CA GLU A 174 -24.34 12.03 -9.01
C GLU A 174 -23.11 12.34 -9.87
N LYS A 175 -23.19 12.02 -11.16
CA LYS A 175 -22.09 12.22 -12.11
C LYS A 175 -21.60 13.68 -12.15
N ALA A 176 -22.50 14.66 -12.00
CA ALA A 176 -22.14 16.08 -11.98
C ALA A 176 -21.27 16.42 -10.76
N GLN A 177 -21.64 15.96 -9.57
CA GLN A 177 -20.89 16.17 -8.34
C GLN A 177 -19.53 15.47 -8.37
N ASN A 178 -19.47 14.26 -8.94
CA ASN A 178 -18.21 13.55 -9.12
C ASN A 178 -17.26 14.30 -10.07
N LEU A 179 -17.78 14.90 -11.15
CA LEU A 179 -16.97 15.70 -12.07
C LEU A 179 -16.51 17.01 -11.41
N GLU A 180 -17.36 17.68 -10.65
CA GLU A 180 -16.99 18.89 -9.90
C GLU A 180 -15.81 18.61 -8.96
N LYS A 181 -15.88 17.53 -8.16
CA LYS A 181 -14.80 17.12 -7.27
C LYS A 181 -13.55 16.64 -7.99
N ALA A 182 -13.65 16.22 -9.26
CA ALA A 182 -12.49 15.77 -10.02
C ALA A 182 -11.62 16.91 -10.55
N PHE A 183 -12.16 18.13 -10.61
CA PHE A 183 -11.49 19.32 -11.14
C PHE A 183 -11.31 20.46 -10.12
N ALA A 184 -11.76 20.25 -8.88
CA ALA A 184 -11.59 21.18 -7.75
C ALA A 184 -10.20 21.06 -7.14
#